data_AF-A0A969JXM5-F1
#
_entry.id   AF-A0A969JXM5-F1
#
_cell.length_a   1.000
_cell.length_b   1.000
_cell.length_c   1.000
_cell.angle_alpha   90.00
_cell.angle_beta   90.00
_cell.angle_gamma   90.00
#
_symmetry.space_group_name_H-M   'P 1'
#
loop_
_entity.id
_entity.type
_entity.pdbx_description
1 polymer ?
#
loop_
_entity_poly.entity_id
_entity_poly.type
_entity_poly.pdbx_seq_one_letter_code
_entity_poly.pdbx_strand_id
1 'polypeptide(L)'
;MAGPGSPAASDVDRKALRALAMRFRAAHAQVWQQVRARLPVAARDLMDTLPVLLHSNHAALPGFIDFDTPAGIDGFSPDHEAILAARKLALSYTYERFKVRATTIASVIVEPRATTEMAVWVITPLGHHEALAPKLAAITRHAARLDLTLDCRLLDALDSRAGRACALGDTPKLALDSLYRHGIVVAGRYPIWWLVPSMADDDYRHYCERLRQQRFIGTHDTFDLGPAAPSPQRNVALPAPRRWPQHCNRPIHGCLASPSSRAISTAMG
;
A
#
# COMPACT_ATOMS: atom_id res chain seq x y z
N MET A 1 38.96 -29.92 -20.52
CA MET A 1 38.69 -28.63 -21.19
C MET A 1 37.64 -27.89 -20.37
N ALA A 2 38.02 -26.77 -19.76
CA ALA A 2 37.16 -25.97 -18.90
C ALA A 2 36.17 -25.16 -19.76
N GLY A 3 34.87 -25.23 -19.43
CA GLY A 3 33.82 -24.44 -20.08
C GLY A 3 33.88 -22.97 -19.64
N PRO A 4 33.39 -22.02 -20.47
CA PRO A 4 33.48 -20.60 -20.18
C PRO A 4 32.54 -20.25 -19.02
N GLY A 5 33.09 -19.57 -18.02
CA GLY A 5 32.42 -19.23 -16.76
C GLY A 5 31.16 -18.38 -16.95
N SER A 6 30.05 -18.85 -16.37
CA SER A 6 28.90 -18.01 -16.03
C SER A 6 29.26 -17.08 -14.87
N PRO A 7 28.98 -15.76 -14.96
CA PRO A 7 29.20 -14.84 -13.85
C PRO A 7 28.23 -15.13 -12.70
N ALA A 8 28.75 -15.00 -11.48
CA ALA A 8 28.15 -15.39 -10.23
C ALA A 8 26.82 -14.68 -9.89
N ALA A 9 25.99 -15.43 -9.16
CA ALA A 9 24.67 -15.09 -8.64
C ALA A 9 24.69 -13.98 -7.58
N SER A 10 23.62 -13.16 -7.52
CA SER A 10 23.34 -12.26 -6.39
C SER A 10 21.91 -12.46 -5.86
N ASP A 11 21.83 -12.65 -4.54
CA ASP A 11 20.62 -12.77 -3.72
C ASP A 11 19.74 -11.51 -3.78
N VAL A 12 18.43 -11.65 -3.50
CA VAL A 12 17.55 -10.50 -3.23
C VAL A 12 18.05 -9.81 -1.95
N ASP A 13 18.80 -8.72 -2.12
CA ASP A 13 19.40 -7.99 -1.02
C ASP A 13 18.35 -7.10 -0.30
N ARG A 14 18.12 -7.36 0.99
CA ARG A 14 17.28 -6.53 1.86
C ARG A 14 17.66 -5.07 1.82
N LYS A 15 18.96 -4.78 1.75
CA LYS A 15 19.49 -3.42 1.68
C LYS A 15 19.12 -2.77 0.34
N ALA A 16 19.21 -3.52 -0.76
CA ALA A 16 18.76 -3.05 -2.07
C ALA A 16 17.25 -2.76 -2.11
N LEU A 17 16.40 -3.63 -1.54
CA LEU A 17 14.95 -3.39 -1.46
C LEU A 17 14.61 -2.16 -0.61
N ARG A 18 15.27 -1.98 0.54
CA ARG A 18 15.12 -0.77 1.36
C ARG A 18 15.57 0.48 0.61
N ALA A 19 16.71 0.42 -0.08
CA ALA A 19 17.19 1.52 -0.90
C ALA A 19 16.22 1.88 -2.03
N LEU A 20 15.61 0.87 -2.66
CA LEU A 20 14.57 1.07 -3.67
C LEU A 20 13.33 1.76 -3.07
N ALA A 21 12.82 1.26 -1.95
CA ALA A 21 11.67 1.85 -1.26
C ALA A 21 11.94 3.32 -0.88
N MET A 22 13.14 3.61 -0.36
CA MET A 22 13.55 4.98 -0.01
C MET A 22 13.61 5.89 -1.24
N ARG A 23 14.14 5.40 -2.36
CA ARG A 23 14.18 6.17 -3.62
C ARG A 23 12.78 6.50 -4.13
N PHE A 24 11.85 5.55 -4.10
CA PHE A 24 10.45 5.84 -4.46
C PHE A 24 9.81 6.85 -3.52
N ARG A 25 9.97 6.69 -2.19
CA ARG A 25 9.46 7.68 -1.23
C ARG A 25 10.03 9.08 -1.48
N ALA A 26 11.34 9.20 -1.75
CA ALA A 26 11.97 10.47 -2.07
C ALA A 26 11.43 11.08 -3.37
N ALA A 27 11.25 10.29 -4.43
CA ALA A 27 10.67 10.73 -5.69
C ALA A 27 9.23 11.22 -5.49
N HIS A 28 8.40 10.47 -4.76
CA HIS A 28 7.02 10.86 -4.45
C HIS A 28 6.96 12.15 -3.61
N ALA A 29 7.85 12.31 -2.63
CA ALA A 29 7.95 13.54 -1.86
C ALA A 29 8.32 14.75 -2.74
N GLN A 30 9.24 14.58 -3.69
CA GLN A 30 9.59 15.64 -4.64
C GLN A 30 8.43 16.01 -5.57
N VAL A 31 7.72 15.01 -6.11
CA VAL A 31 6.52 15.26 -6.93
C VAL A 31 5.44 15.96 -6.09
N TRP A 32 5.25 15.54 -4.83
CA TRP A 32 4.30 16.19 -3.93
C TRP A 32 4.63 17.67 -3.69
N GLN A 33 5.90 18.01 -3.48
CA GLN A 33 6.33 19.40 -3.34
C GLN A 33 6.01 20.24 -4.59
N GLN A 34 6.21 19.67 -5.79
CA GLN A 34 5.88 20.36 -7.04
C GLN A 34 4.38 20.58 -7.22
N VAL A 35 3.56 19.60 -6.86
CA VAL A 35 2.09 19.72 -6.86
C VAL A 35 1.65 20.81 -5.88
N ARG A 36 2.16 20.77 -4.64
CA ARG A 36 1.87 21.77 -3.59
C ARG A 36 2.25 23.18 -4.00
N ALA A 37 3.35 23.37 -4.73
CA ALA A 37 3.82 24.67 -5.17
C ALA A 37 2.87 25.35 -6.19
N ARG A 38 2.02 24.57 -6.87
CA ARG A 38 1.06 25.07 -7.87
C ARG A 38 -0.33 25.34 -7.29
N LEU A 39 -0.60 24.86 -6.08
CA LEU A 39 -1.88 25.03 -5.43
C LEU A 39 -2.08 26.47 -4.94
N PRO A 40 -3.31 27.02 -5.05
CA PRO A 40 -3.69 28.19 -4.28
C PRO A 40 -3.43 27.99 -2.78
N VAL A 41 -3.10 29.07 -2.06
CA VAL A 41 -2.66 28.99 -0.65
C VAL A 41 -3.62 28.20 0.23
N ALA A 42 -4.93 28.50 0.14
CA ALA A 42 -5.94 27.80 0.95
C ALA A 42 -6.07 26.32 0.60
N ALA A 43 -6.04 25.97 -0.69
CA ALA A 43 -6.06 24.58 -1.14
C ALA A 43 -4.79 23.82 -0.71
N ARG A 44 -3.62 24.47 -0.75
CA ARG A 44 -2.36 23.93 -0.24
C ARG A 44 -2.44 23.67 1.26
N ASP A 45 -2.92 24.62 2.05
CA ASP A 45 -3.06 24.46 3.50
C ASP A 45 -4.00 23.28 3.85
N LEU A 46 -5.09 23.08 3.09
CA LEU A 46 -5.95 21.92 3.24
C LEU A 46 -5.22 20.61 2.89
N MET A 47 -4.51 20.56 1.76
CA MET A 47 -3.79 19.36 1.34
C MET A 47 -2.62 19.01 2.26
N ASP A 48 -1.96 20.01 2.84
CA ASP A 48 -0.94 19.82 3.88
C ASP A 48 -1.53 19.25 5.18
N THR A 49 -2.78 19.59 5.46
CA THR A 49 -3.51 19.09 6.63
C THR A 49 -4.18 17.74 6.39
N LEU A 50 -4.42 17.34 5.13
CA LEU A 50 -5.19 16.14 4.77
C LEU A 50 -4.77 14.87 5.54
N PRO A 51 -3.47 14.54 5.68
CA PRO A 51 -3.05 13.41 6.50
C PRO A 51 -3.52 13.50 7.95
N VAL A 52 -3.50 14.70 8.55
CA VAL A 52 -3.96 14.93 9.92
C VAL A 52 -5.48 14.83 10.02
N LEU A 53 -6.23 15.32 9.02
CA LEU A 53 -7.69 15.17 8.99
C LEU A 53 -8.11 13.70 9.05
N LEU A 54 -7.36 12.82 8.38
CA LEU A 54 -7.62 11.38 8.35
C LEU A 54 -7.00 10.64 9.54
N HIS A 55 -5.88 11.12 10.08
CA HIS A 55 -5.22 10.53 11.23
C HIS A 55 -5.93 10.87 12.54
N SER A 56 -6.51 12.07 12.69
CA SER A 56 -7.14 12.54 13.93
C SER A 56 -8.66 12.59 13.81
N ASN A 57 -9.37 12.28 14.90
CA ASN A 57 -10.82 12.47 14.99
C ASN A 57 -11.14 13.53 16.05
N HIS A 58 -11.25 14.80 15.64
CA HIS A 58 -11.37 15.93 16.56
C HIS A 58 -12.42 16.92 16.08
N ALA A 59 -13.32 17.36 16.97
CA ALA A 59 -14.51 18.15 16.65
C ALA A 59 -14.23 19.47 15.90
N ALA A 60 -13.06 20.07 16.12
CA ALA A 60 -12.66 21.30 15.42
C ALA A 60 -12.14 21.07 13.99
N LEU A 61 -11.77 19.84 13.62
CA LEU A 61 -11.19 19.55 12.31
C LEU A 61 -12.27 19.32 11.24
N PRO A 62 -12.03 19.77 10.00
CA PRO A 62 -12.82 19.33 8.85
C PRO A 62 -12.87 17.81 8.74
N GLY A 63 -14.06 17.26 8.49
CA GLY A 63 -14.25 15.82 8.41
C GLY A 63 -14.70 15.15 9.70
N PHE A 64 -14.79 15.86 10.82
CA PHE A 64 -15.42 15.32 12.03
C PHE A 64 -16.91 15.05 11.80
N ILE A 65 -17.37 13.89 12.24
CA ILE A 65 -18.77 13.46 12.16
C ILE A 65 -19.28 13.16 13.56
N ASP A 66 -18.61 12.24 14.25
CA ASP A 66 -18.81 11.90 15.66
C ASP A 66 -17.50 11.33 16.26
N PHE A 67 -17.51 10.97 17.54
CA PHE A 67 -16.33 10.44 18.22
C PHE A 67 -15.99 8.98 17.86
N ASP A 68 -16.95 8.23 17.32
CA ASP A 68 -16.79 6.82 16.92
C ASP A 68 -16.25 6.68 15.49
N THR A 69 -16.25 7.77 14.73
CA THR A 69 -15.74 7.84 13.36
C THR A 69 -14.29 7.36 13.29
N PRO A 70 -13.98 6.35 12.47
CA PRO A 70 -12.63 5.81 12.38
C PRO A 70 -11.60 6.86 11.96
N ALA A 71 -10.40 6.73 12.52
CA ALA A 71 -9.26 7.56 12.20
C ALA A 71 -7.96 6.81 12.49
N GLY A 72 -6.86 7.39 12.04
CA GLY A 72 -5.53 6.86 12.29
C GLY A 72 -4.97 6.17 11.06
N ILE A 73 -3.88 6.75 10.56
CA ILE A 73 -3.10 6.24 9.43
C ILE A 73 -1.92 5.44 9.97
N ASP A 74 -1.76 4.20 9.51
CA ASP A 74 -0.73 3.30 9.98
C ASP A 74 0.67 3.82 9.64
N GLY A 75 1.58 3.80 10.61
CA GLY A 75 2.94 4.34 10.47
C GLY A 75 3.04 5.86 10.26
N PHE A 76 1.93 6.60 10.25
CA PHE A 76 1.96 8.07 10.19
C PHE A 76 2.05 8.66 11.59
N SER A 77 2.99 9.58 11.79
CA SER A 77 3.05 10.44 12.96
C SER A 77 3.14 11.87 12.43
N PRO A 78 2.17 12.75 12.72
CA PRO A 78 2.26 14.16 12.37
C PRO A 78 3.56 14.75 12.91
N ASP A 79 4.32 15.41 12.05
CA ASP A 79 5.45 16.22 12.45
C ASP A 79 4.97 17.63 12.83
N HIS A 80 5.93 18.50 13.15
CA HIS A 80 5.64 19.87 13.54
C HIS A 80 4.90 20.65 12.45
N GLU A 81 5.28 20.47 11.17
CA GLU A 81 4.65 21.18 10.05
C GLU A 81 3.21 20.73 9.84
N ALA A 82 2.93 19.42 9.92
CA ALA A 82 1.58 18.86 9.81
C ALA A 82 0.68 19.36 10.94
N ILE A 83 1.19 19.46 12.17
CA ILE A 83 0.45 20.01 13.32
C ILE A 83 0.16 21.50 13.12
N LEU A 84 1.13 22.28 12.64
CA LEU A 84 0.93 23.69 12.34
C LEU A 84 -0.11 23.89 11.23
N ALA A 85 -0.07 23.09 10.17
CA ALA A 85 -1.07 23.13 9.10
C ALA A 85 -2.48 22.88 9.66
N ALA A 86 -2.63 21.86 10.51
CA ALA A 86 -3.90 21.58 11.17
C ALA A 86 -4.40 22.74 12.04
N ARG A 87 -3.51 23.41 12.77
CA ARG A 87 -3.86 24.56 13.61
C ARG A 87 -4.27 25.81 12.83
N LYS A 88 -3.83 25.96 11.58
CA LYS A 88 -4.32 27.04 10.69
C LYS A 88 -5.82 26.86 10.38
N LEU A 89 -6.28 25.61 10.27
CA LEU A 89 -7.69 25.29 10.01
C LEU A 89 -8.51 25.21 11.30
N ALA A 90 -7.91 24.77 12.41
CA ALA A 90 -8.58 24.52 13.67
C ALA A 90 -7.70 24.94 14.85
N LEU A 91 -7.86 26.18 15.34
CA LEU A 91 -6.98 26.75 16.36
C LEU A 91 -6.93 25.95 17.68
N SER A 92 -8.05 25.33 18.08
CA SER A 92 -8.15 24.51 19.28
C SER A 92 -7.61 23.09 19.11
N TYR A 93 -7.12 22.72 17.92
CA TYR A 93 -6.59 21.39 17.69
C TYR A 93 -5.30 21.13 18.47
N THR A 94 -5.35 20.07 19.27
CA THR A 94 -4.20 19.51 19.95
C THR A 94 -4.03 18.08 19.49
N TYR A 95 -2.81 17.73 19.06
CA TYR A 95 -2.52 16.37 18.62
C TYR A 95 -2.38 15.44 19.82
N GLU A 96 -3.21 14.40 19.83
CA GLU A 96 -3.09 13.28 20.76
C GLU A 96 -2.53 12.07 20.04
N ARG A 97 -1.51 11.44 20.63
CA ARG A 97 -0.81 10.32 19.99
C ARG A 97 -1.69 9.09 19.92
N PHE A 98 -1.87 8.54 18.72
CA PHE A 98 -2.61 7.30 18.52
C PHE A 98 -1.92 6.09 19.14
N LYS A 99 -2.73 5.17 19.70
CA LYS A 99 -2.30 3.80 19.96
C LYS A 99 -2.32 3.05 18.61
N VAL A 100 -1.22 2.39 18.24
CA VAL A 100 -1.04 1.69 16.94
C VAL A 100 -2.19 0.74 16.59
N ARG A 101 -2.87 0.14 17.57
CA ARG A 101 -4.01 -0.77 17.33
C ARG A 101 -5.32 -0.08 16.96
N ALA A 102 -5.37 1.25 17.01
CA ALA A 102 -6.55 2.05 16.66
C ALA A 102 -6.50 2.60 15.22
N THR A 103 -5.41 2.38 14.46
CA THR A 103 -5.31 2.89 13.08
C THR A 103 -6.14 2.05 12.12
N THR A 104 -7.08 2.68 11.42
CA THR A 104 -7.99 2.03 10.47
C THR A 104 -7.69 2.39 9.01
N ILE A 105 -6.61 3.12 8.74
CA ILE A 105 -6.20 3.53 7.39
C ILE A 105 -4.77 3.01 7.14
N ALA A 106 -4.58 2.22 6.11
CA ALA A 106 -3.27 1.72 5.70
C ALA A 106 -2.46 2.77 4.94
N SER A 107 -3.09 3.51 4.02
CA SER A 107 -2.39 4.50 3.19
C SER A 107 -3.35 5.58 2.70
N VAL A 108 -2.81 6.76 2.46
CA VAL A 108 -3.47 7.87 1.78
C VAL A 108 -2.63 8.27 0.58
N ILE A 109 -3.25 8.26 -0.60
CA ILE A 109 -2.59 8.54 -1.88
C ILE A 109 -3.36 9.65 -2.58
N VAL A 110 -2.64 10.64 -3.11
CA VAL A 110 -3.21 11.73 -3.89
C VAL A 110 -2.80 11.58 -5.35
N GLU A 111 -3.76 11.61 -6.25
CA GLU A 111 -3.54 11.61 -7.70
C GLU A 111 -3.98 12.99 -8.25
N PRO A 112 -3.03 13.88 -8.59
CA PRO A 112 -3.36 15.15 -9.22
C PRO A 112 -3.95 14.94 -10.61
N ARG A 113 -5.10 15.57 -10.91
CA ARG A 113 -5.76 15.55 -12.22
C ARG A 113 -5.63 16.88 -12.95
N ALA A 114 -5.75 17.98 -12.19
CA ALA A 114 -5.51 19.34 -12.64
C ALA A 114 -4.91 20.16 -11.48
N THR A 115 -4.74 21.47 -11.66
CA THR A 115 -4.18 22.35 -10.60
C THR A 115 -5.01 22.29 -9.32
N THR A 116 -6.35 22.31 -9.42
CA THR A 116 -7.29 22.27 -8.29
C THR A 116 -8.25 21.09 -8.37
N GLU A 117 -7.86 20.03 -9.07
CA GLU A 117 -8.64 18.78 -9.14
C GLU A 117 -7.73 17.60 -8.79
N MET A 118 -8.14 16.80 -7.82
CA MET A 118 -7.36 15.68 -7.32
C MET A 118 -8.27 14.51 -6.96
N ALA A 119 -7.81 13.29 -7.18
CA ALA A 119 -8.38 12.12 -6.54
C ALA A 119 -7.63 11.78 -5.25
N VAL A 120 -8.37 11.48 -4.18
CA VAL A 120 -7.83 11.07 -2.89
C VAL A 120 -8.23 9.63 -2.65
N TRP A 121 -7.23 8.76 -2.60
CA TRP A 121 -7.41 7.33 -2.42
C TRP A 121 -7.06 6.95 -0.99
N VAL A 122 -8.04 6.48 -0.23
CA VAL A 122 -7.89 6.04 1.15
C VAL A 122 -7.94 4.52 1.17
N ILE A 123 -6.82 3.92 1.52
CA ILE A 123 -6.65 2.47 1.56
C ILE A 123 -6.87 2.01 3.00
N THR A 124 -7.82 1.12 3.22
CA THR A 124 -8.18 0.58 4.54
C THR A 124 -7.83 -0.90 4.65
N PRO A 125 -7.64 -1.43 5.87
CA PRO A 125 -7.93 -2.84 6.12
C PRO A 125 -9.44 -3.08 5.96
N LEU A 126 -9.82 -4.31 5.61
CA LEU A 126 -11.22 -4.69 5.32
C LEU A 126 -12.23 -4.16 6.36
N GLY A 127 -13.36 -3.63 5.88
CA GLY A 127 -14.54 -3.38 6.70
C GLY A 127 -14.71 -1.98 7.29
N HIS A 128 -13.90 -1.00 6.86
CA HIS A 128 -13.98 0.39 7.37
C HIS A 128 -14.63 1.40 6.40
N HIS A 129 -15.09 0.99 5.22
CA HIS A 129 -15.55 1.93 4.18
C HIS A 129 -16.76 2.75 4.61
N GLU A 130 -17.82 2.08 5.07
CA GLU A 130 -19.08 2.75 5.43
C GLU A 130 -18.89 3.78 6.53
N ALA A 131 -18.04 3.48 7.52
CA ALA A 131 -17.77 4.37 8.64
C ALA A 131 -16.84 5.54 8.27
N LEU A 132 -15.97 5.40 7.25
CA LEU A 132 -15.08 6.48 6.79
C LEU A 132 -15.71 7.36 5.71
N ALA A 133 -16.70 6.86 4.96
CA ALA A 133 -17.32 7.58 3.86
C ALA A 133 -17.90 8.96 4.26
N PRO A 134 -18.62 9.11 5.40
CA PRO A 134 -19.14 10.41 5.83
C PRO A 134 -18.02 11.43 6.10
N LYS A 135 -16.93 10.99 6.72
CA LYS A 135 -15.74 11.81 6.98
C LYS A 135 -15.11 12.32 5.69
N LEU A 136 -14.93 11.45 4.71
CA LEU A 136 -14.42 11.84 3.39
C LEU A 136 -15.36 12.82 2.68
N ALA A 137 -16.66 12.59 2.72
CA ALA A 137 -17.65 13.50 2.14
C ALA A 137 -17.60 14.90 2.80
N ALA A 138 -17.40 14.96 4.12
CA ALA A 138 -17.25 16.22 4.84
C ALA A 138 -15.94 16.94 4.48
N ILE A 139 -14.82 16.21 4.31
CA ILE A 139 -13.56 16.77 3.81
C ILE A 139 -13.73 17.31 2.38
N THR A 140 -14.35 16.54 1.47
CA THR A 140 -14.65 16.97 0.10
C THR A 140 -15.50 18.23 0.07
N ARG A 141 -16.53 18.32 0.93
CA ARG A 141 -17.35 19.53 1.04
C ARG A 141 -16.56 20.74 1.56
N HIS A 142 -15.64 20.52 2.50
CA HIS A 142 -14.75 21.58 2.96
C HIS A 142 -13.83 22.06 1.84
N ALA A 143 -13.26 21.14 1.06
CA ALA A 143 -12.40 21.44 -0.09
C ALA A 143 -13.11 22.28 -1.16
N ALA A 144 -14.38 21.95 -1.45
CA ALA A 144 -15.17 22.69 -2.44
C ALA A 144 -15.35 24.18 -2.08
N ARG A 145 -15.31 24.55 -0.79
CA ARG A 145 -15.35 25.96 -0.35
C ARG A 145 -14.04 26.71 -0.59
N LEU A 146 -12.97 25.99 -0.92
CA LEU A 146 -11.64 26.52 -1.22
C LEU A 146 -11.31 26.39 -2.73
N ASP A 147 -12.34 26.21 -3.57
CA ASP A 147 -12.21 25.96 -5.01
C ASP A 147 -11.31 24.75 -5.35
N LEU A 148 -11.29 23.75 -4.46
CA LEU A 148 -10.55 22.49 -4.63
C LEU A 148 -11.53 21.32 -4.80
N THR A 149 -11.48 20.68 -5.96
CA THR A 149 -12.29 19.49 -6.27
C THR A 149 -11.56 18.23 -5.82
N LEU A 150 -12.13 17.51 -4.86
CA LEU A 150 -11.62 16.22 -4.37
C LEU A 150 -12.56 15.07 -4.74
N ASP A 151 -12.05 14.13 -5.52
CA ASP A 151 -12.69 12.85 -5.83
C ASP A 151 -12.15 11.77 -4.88
N CYS A 152 -12.83 11.60 -3.74
CA CYS A 152 -12.42 10.69 -2.68
C CYS A 152 -12.92 9.26 -2.94
N ARG A 153 -12.00 8.29 -2.93
CA ARG A 153 -12.29 6.85 -3.09
C ARG A 153 -11.75 6.04 -1.93
N LEU A 154 -12.54 5.06 -1.49
CA LEU A 154 -12.17 4.07 -0.49
C LEU A 154 -11.85 2.74 -1.18
N LEU A 155 -10.74 2.12 -0.77
CA LEU A 155 -10.26 0.86 -1.31
C LEU A 155 -9.81 -0.04 -0.16
N ASP A 156 -10.11 -1.33 -0.26
CA ASP A 156 -9.53 -2.31 0.66
C ASP A 156 -8.21 -2.86 0.10
N ALA A 157 -7.19 -2.86 0.96
CA ALA A 157 -5.93 -3.51 0.63
C ALA A 157 -6.12 -5.03 0.48
N LEU A 158 -5.39 -5.64 -0.44
CA LEU A 158 -5.36 -7.08 -0.62
C LEU A 158 -4.85 -7.79 0.63
N ASP A 159 -5.72 -8.55 1.30
CA ASP A 159 -5.34 -9.38 2.42
C ASP A 159 -4.83 -10.74 1.94
N SER A 160 -3.50 -10.83 1.82
CA SER A 160 -2.82 -12.11 1.53
C SER A 160 -3.01 -13.19 2.60
N ARG A 161 -3.40 -12.83 3.84
CA ARG A 161 -3.58 -13.77 4.96
C ARG A 161 -4.99 -14.35 5.03
N ALA A 162 -6.00 -13.62 4.58
CA ALA A 162 -7.40 -14.05 4.67
C ALA A 162 -7.82 -15.06 3.60
N GLY A 163 -6.95 -15.40 2.64
CA GLY A 163 -7.27 -16.34 1.54
C GLY A 163 -8.40 -15.88 0.61
N ARG A 164 -8.96 -14.69 0.83
CA ARG A 164 -9.96 -14.04 -0.01
C ARG A 164 -9.26 -13.02 -0.91
N ALA A 165 -9.62 -13.02 -2.18
CA ALA A 165 -9.33 -11.91 -3.07
C ALA A 165 -10.00 -10.67 -2.46
N CYS A 166 -9.22 -9.87 -1.76
CA CYS A 166 -9.72 -8.66 -1.14
C CYS A 166 -10.30 -7.76 -2.23
N ALA A 167 -11.38 -7.09 -1.87
CA ALA A 167 -12.21 -6.31 -2.76
C ALA A 167 -11.44 -5.09 -3.27
N LEU A 168 -10.72 -5.27 -4.38
CA LEU A 168 -10.61 -4.21 -5.38
C LEU A 168 -12.01 -3.70 -5.81
N GLY A 169 -13.07 -4.44 -5.47
CA GLY A 169 -14.45 -4.11 -5.82
C GLY A 169 -14.59 -3.98 -7.34
N ASP A 170 -15.58 -3.22 -7.75
CA ASP A 170 -15.79 -2.79 -9.14
C ASP A 170 -14.80 -1.70 -9.58
N THR A 171 -13.69 -1.46 -8.86
CA THR A 171 -12.73 -0.41 -9.23
C THR A 171 -12.20 -0.71 -10.64
N PRO A 172 -12.49 0.15 -11.64
CA PRO A 172 -12.09 -0.12 -13.00
C PRO A 172 -10.58 -0.27 -13.10
N LYS A 173 -10.09 -1.27 -13.84
CA LYS A 173 -8.64 -1.49 -14.05
C LYS A 173 -7.90 -0.22 -14.49
N LEU A 174 -8.55 0.59 -15.33
CA LEU A 174 -8.05 1.89 -15.79
C LEU A 174 -7.76 2.87 -14.64
N ALA A 175 -8.61 2.87 -13.61
CA ALA A 175 -8.47 3.75 -12.46
C ALA A 175 -7.28 3.33 -11.60
N LEU A 176 -7.09 2.01 -11.42
CA LEU A 176 -5.92 1.45 -10.74
C LEU A 176 -4.62 1.73 -11.51
N ASP A 177 -4.64 1.64 -12.84
CA ASP A 177 -3.48 1.98 -13.67
C ASP A 177 -3.12 3.48 -13.59
N SER A 178 -4.12 4.36 -13.45
CA SER A 178 -3.85 5.78 -13.21
C SER A 178 -3.26 6.00 -11.83
N LEU A 179 -3.80 5.34 -10.79
CA LEU A 179 -3.27 5.37 -9.44
C LEU A 179 -1.79 4.94 -9.40
N TYR A 180 -1.43 3.85 -10.08
CA TYR A 180 -0.05 3.37 -10.09
C TYR A 180 0.92 4.29 -10.84
N ARG A 181 0.45 5.04 -11.84
CA ARG A 181 1.31 5.96 -12.63
C ARG A 181 1.44 7.35 -12.04
N HIS A 182 0.37 7.87 -11.46
CA HIS A 182 0.27 9.27 -11.05
C HIS A 182 -0.02 9.46 -9.56
N GLY A 183 -0.31 8.38 -8.84
CA GLY A 183 -0.60 8.43 -7.40
C GLY A 183 0.63 8.74 -6.58
N ILE A 184 0.47 9.63 -5.61
CA ILE A 184 1.52 10.10 -4.70
C ILE A 184 1.14 9.67 -3.28
N VAL A 185 1.93 8.77 -2.66
CA VAL A 185 1.71 8.39 -1.26
C VAL A 185 2.03 9.60 -0.38
N VAL A 186 1.00 10.19 0.23
CA VAL A 186 1.15 11.36 1.13
C VAL A 186 1.27 10.96 2.58
N ALA A 187 0.70 9.81 2.97
CA ALA A 187 0.83 9.26 4.32
C ALA A 187 0.60 7.74 4.35
N GLY A 188 1.26 7.08 5.30
CA GLY A 188 1.09 5.67 5.60
C GLY A 188 2.02 4.71 4.85
N ARG A 189 1.50 3.50 4.62
CA ARG A 189 2.18 2.40 3.94
C ARG A 189 2.37 2.71 2.45
N TYR A 190 3.35 2.09 1.81
CA TYR A 190 3.55 2.19 0.35
C TYR A 190 3.07 0.93 -0.38
N PRO A 191 2.70 0.99 -1.67
CA PRO A 191 2.28 -0.21 -2.38
C PRO A 191 3.47 -1.17 -2.54
N ILE A 192 3.25 -2.47 -2.25
CA ILE A 192 4.26 -3.51 -2.44
C ILE A 192 4.71 -3.61 -3.90
N TRP A 193 3.84 -3.21 -4.83
CA TRP A 193 4.12 -3.13 -6.27
C TRP A 193 5.38 -2.32 -6.61
N TRP A 194 5.76 -1.31 -5.81
CA TRP A 194 7.04 -0.59 -6.00
C TRP A 194 8.28 -1.50 -5.94
N LEU A 195 8.15 -2.64 -5.27
CA LEU A 195 9.24 -3.58 -5.04
C LEU A 195 9.18 -4.77 -6.01
N VAL A 196 8.16 -4.84 -6.87
CA VAL A 196 8.00 -5.92 -7.83
C VAL A 196 8.61 -5.50 -9.17
N PRO A 197 9.63 -6.21 -9.67
CA PRO A 197 10.21 -5.92 -10.98
C PRO A 197 9.22 -6.25 -12.10
N SER A 198 9.28 -5.51 -13.22
CA SER A 198 8.45 -5.77 -14.41
C SER A 198 8.58 -7.20 -14.94
N MET A 199 9.76 -7.81 -14.81
CA MET A 199 10.00 -9.21 -15.19
C MET A 199 9.24 -10.24 -14.33
N ALA A 200 8.67 -9.82 -13.20
CA ALA A 200 7.87 -10.66 -12.31
C ALA A 200 6.37 -10.33 -12.38
N ASP A 201 5.91 -9.57 -13.38
CA ASP A 201 4.49 -9.25 -13.54
C ASP A 201 3.63 -10.52 -13.73
N ASP A 202 4.13 -11.50 -14.49
CA ASP A 202 3.46 -12.80 -14.71
C ASP A 202 3.36 -13.66 -13.43
N ASP A 203 4.23 -13.40 -12.44
CA ASP A 203 4.30 -14.14 -11.18
C ASP A 203 4.21 -13.19 -9.95
N TYR A 204 3.43 -12.12 -10.10
CA TYR A 204 3.33 -11.03 -9.13
C TYR A 204 2.99 -11.53 -7.73
N ARG A 205 1.99 -12.43 -7.64
CA ARG A 205 1.51 -12.95 -6.37
C ARG A 205 2.60 -13.72 -5.62
N HIS A 206 3.29 -14.61 -6.30
CA HIS A 206 4.34 -15.42 -5.69
C HIS A 206 5.53 -14.56 -5.26
N TYR A 207 5.90 -13.56 -6.06
CA TYR A 207 6.95 -12.61 -5.70
C TYR A 207 6.58 -11.81 -4.43
N CYS A 208 5.36 -11.29 -4.35
CA CYS A 208 4.85 -10.59 -3.17
C CYS A 208 4.82 -11.48 -1.91
N GLU A 209 4.39 -12.73 -2.04
CA GLU A 209 4.36 -13.70 -0.93
C GLU A 209 5.77 -13.93 -0.35
N ARG A 210 6.80 -14.03 -1.19
CA ARG A 210 8.18 -14.17 -0.71
C ARG A 210 8.73 -12.96 -0.01
N LEU A 211 8.52 -11.78 -0.58
CA LEU A 211 8.98 -10.54 0.04
C LEU A 211 8.46 -10.41 1.47
N ARG A 212 7.22 -10.86 1.70
CA ARG A 212 6.58 -10.96 3.02
C ARG A 212 7.17 -12.08 3.88
N GLN A 213 7.25 -13.31 3.37
CA GLN A 213 7.74 -14.50 4.10
C GLN A 213 9.19 -14.35 4.58
N GLN A 214 10.05 -13.79 3.73
CA GLN A 214 11.47 -13.59 4.02
C GLN A 214 11.72 -12.35 4.91
N ARG A 215 10.66 -11.65 5.35
CA ARG A 215 10.71 -10.45 6.22
C ARG A 215 11.62 -9.35 5.68
N PHE A 216 11.76 -9.27 4.36
CA PHE A 216 12.49 -8.20 3.71
C PHE A 216 11.77 -6.86 3.84
N ILE A 217 10.44 -6.91 3.98
CA ILE A 217 9.53 -5.79 4.20
C ILE A 217 8.83 -5.98 5.55
N GLY A 218 8.68 -4.90 6.34
CA GLY A 218 7.88 -4.94 7.56
C GLY A 218 6.39 -5.16 7.25
N THR A 219 5.69 -5.87 8.13
CA THR A 219 4.25 -6.16 7.96
C THR A 219 3.38 -4.89 7.87
N HIS A 220 3.88 -3.78 8.42
CA HIS A 220 3.22 -2.48 8.43
C HIS A 220 3.87 -1.48 7.46
N ASP A 221 4.78 -1.91 6.59
CA ASP A 221 5.43 -1.01 5.65
C ASP A 221 4.63 -0.89 4.34
N THR A 222 3.94 -1.97 3.96
CA THR A 222 3.27 -2.08 2.66
C THR A 222 1.80 -2.46 2.71
N PHE A 223 1.09 -2.09 1.64
CA PHE A 223 -0.22 -2.60 1.26
C PHE A 223 -0.15 -3.16 -0.17
N ASP A 224 -1.19 -3.85 -0.62
CA ASP A 224 -1.22 -4.49 -1.93
C ASP A 224 -2.56 -4.19 -2.60
N LEU A 225 -2.56 -3.79 -3.86
CA LEU A 225 -3.77 -3.59 -4.67
C LEU A 225 -3.73 -4.48 -5.92
N GLY A 226 -2.88 -5.50 -5.94
CA GLY A 226 -2.71 -6.39 -7.08
C GLY A 226 -1.79 -5.80 -8.17
N PRO A 227 -1.60 -6.55 -9.28
CA PRO A 227 -0.71 -6.12 -10.35
C PRO A 227 -1.27 -4.92 -11.12
N ALA A 228 -0.38 -4.03 -11.56
CA ALA A 228 -0.70 -2.93 -12.49
C ALA A 228 -0.46 -3.35 -13.95
N ALA A 229 -1.10 -2.68 -14.91
CA ALA A 229 -0.80 -2.88 -16.33
C ALA A 229 0.68 -2.55 -16.65
N PRO A 230 1.34 -3.30 -17.55
CA PRO A 230 2.75 -3.09 -17.90
C PRO A 230 3.04 -1.63 -18.23
N SER A 231 4.08 -1.03 -17.63
CA SER A 231 4.43 0.38 -17.83
C SER A 231 5.93 0.56 -18.08
N PRO A 232 6.36 1.32 -19.12
CA PRO A 232 7.78 1.49 -19.46
C PRO A 232 8.59 2.24 -18.40
N GLN A 233 7.94 3.03 -17.52
CA GLN A 233 8.58 3.72 -16.40
C GLN A 233 9.08 2.77 -15.31
N ARG A 234 8.69 1.48 -15.35
CA ARG A 234 9.18 0.42 -14.45
C ARG A 234 10.52 -0.19 -14.85
N ASN A 235 11.15 0.25 -15.95
CA ASN A 235 12.48 -0.21 -16.37
C ASN A 235 13.61 0.37 -15.49
N VAL A 236 13.45 0.30 -14.17
CA VAL A 236 14.59 0.26 -13.26
C VAL A 236 15.02 -1.19 -13.23
N ALA A 237 16.21 -1.49 -13.74
CA ALA A 237 16.79 -2.82 -13.69
C ALA A 237 16.94 -3.28 -12.24
N LEU A 238 15.94 -4.01 -11.75
CA LEU A 238 16.07 -4.87 -10.58
C LEU A 238 16.68 -6.19 -11.08
N PRO A 239 17.66 -6.77 -10.36
CA PRO A 239 18.23 -8.05 -10.78
C PRO A 239 17.11 -9.09 -10.92
N ALA A 240 16.95 -9.60 -12.13
CA ALA A 240 15.92 -10.60 -12.44
C ALA A 240 16.28 -11.93 -11.76
N PRO A 241 15.36 -12.57 -11.01
CA PRO A 241 15.62 -13.85 -10.37
C PRO A 241 15.61 -14.99 -11.41
N ARG A 242 16.79 -15.34 -11.94
CA ARG A 242 16.94 -16.48 -12.85
C ARG A 242 17.26 -17.74 -12.02
N ARG A 243 16.21 -18.47 -11.66
CA ARG A 243 16.18 -19.75 -10.92
C ARG A 243 16.25 -19.64 -9.40
N TRP A 244 15.28 -20.31 -8.83
CA TRP A 244 14.98 -20.40 -7.43
C TRP A 244 15.60 -21.69 -6.91
N PRO A 245 16.16 -21.73 -5.69
CA PRO A 245 16.51 -23.00 -5.08
C PRO A 245 15.23 -23.81 -4.95
N GLN A 246 15.13 -24.91 -5.70
CA GLN A 246 14.17 -25.96 -5.40
C GLN A 246 14.60 -26.63 -4.09
N HIS A 247 14.39 -25.97 -2.97
CA HIS A 247 14.23 -26.70 -1.72
C HIS A 247 12.79 -27.20 -1.70
N CYS A 248 12.66 -28.40 -2.23
CA CYS A 248 11.56 -29.35 -2.10
C CYS A 248 10.36 -28.86 -1.28
N ASN A 249 9.26 -28.57 -1.96
CA ASN A 249 7.94 -28.90 -1.43
C ASN A 249 7.26 -29.79 -2.46
N ARG A 250 7.60 -31.08 -2.42
CA ARG A 250 6.86 -32.10 -3.15
C ARG A 250 5.48 -32.19 -2.46
N PRO A 251 4.36 -32.13 -3.19
CA PRO A 251 3.06 -32.38 -2.61
C PRO A 251 2.98 -33.88 -2.29
N ILE A 252 2.95 -34.24 -1.01
CA ILE A 252 2.53 -35.59 -0.62
C ILE A 252 1.01 -35.62 -0.72
N HIS A 253 0.51 -35.94 -1.92
CA HIS A 253 -0.81 -36.53 -2.07
C HIS A 253 -0.70 -38.01 -1.72
N GLY A 254 -1.58 -38.46 -0.81
CA GLY A 254 -2.01 -39.87 -0.74
C GLY A 254 -1.23 -40.77 0.22
N CYS A 255 -1.64 -40.78 1.49
CA CYS A 255 -1.50 -41.95 2.36
C CYS A 255 -2.74 -42.05 3.27
N LEU A 256 -3.85 -42.49 2.67
CA LEU A 256 -4.91 -43.22 3.37
C LEU A 256 -4.74 -44.70 2.97
N ALA A 257 -3.99 -45.44 3.77
CA ALA A 257 -4.12 -46.89 3.91
C ALA A 257 -3.40 -47.30 5.20
N SER A 258 -4.19 -47.59 6.23
CA SER A 258 -3.77 -48.25 7.46
C SER A 258 -3.18 -49.64 7.15
N PRO A 259 -2.18 -50.13 7.90
CA PRO A 259 -1.80 -51.54 7.81
C PRO A 259 -2.82 -52.36 8.61
N SER A 260 -3.64 -53.14 7.92
CA SER A 260 -4.33 -54.28 8.52
C SER A 260 -3.54 -55.56 8.27
N SER A 261 -3.55 -56.41 9.27
CA SER A 261 -2.74 -57.60 9.50
C SER A 261 -2.98 -58.78 8.53
N ARG A 262 -2.03 -59.75 8.55
CA ARG A 262 -2.15 -61.19 8.18
C ARG A 262 -2.19 -61.46 6.66
N ALA A 263 -1.67 -62.55 6.10
CA ALA A 263 -0.82 -63.68 6.50
C ALA A 263 -0.47 -64.50 5.23
N ILE A 264 0.34 -65.56 5.38
CA ILE A 264 0.46 -66.77 4.52
C ILE A 264 1.31 -66.59 3.23
N SER A 265 2.57 -67.02 3.21
CA SER A 265 3.08 -68.39 2.94
C SER A 265 3.05 -68.81 1.46
N THR A 266 4.22 -69.19 0.94
CA THR A 266 4.55 -70.46 0.22
C THR A 266 5.29 -70.30 -1.12
N ALA A 267 6.51 -70.86 -1.14
CA ALA A 267 7.28 -71.59 -2.18
C ALA A 267 7.24 -71.19 -3.68
N MET A 268 8.42 -71.09 -4.30
CA MET A 268 9.02 -72.13 -5.18
C MET A 268 10.20 -71.54 -5.95
N GLY A 269 11.30 -72.31 -6.06
CA GLY A 269 12.49 -72.00 -6.87
C GLY A 269 13.77 -72.27 -6.12
#